data_AF-A0A850QRJ9-F1
#
_entry.id   AF-A0A850QRJ9-F1
#
_cell.length_a   1.000
_cell.length_b   1.000
_cell.length_c   1.000
_cell.angle_alpha   90.00
_cell.angle_beta   90.00
_cell.angle_gamma   90.00
#
_symmetry.space_group_name_H-M   'P 1'
#
loop_
_entity.id
_entity.type
_entity.pdbx_description
1 polymer ?
#
loop_
_entity_poly.entity_id
_entity_poly.type
_entity_poly.pdbx_seq_one_letter_code
_entity_poly.pdbx_strand_id
1 'polypeptide(L)'
;DEDADKERYQTVYNAKPGAVAAPTAGLHFDDALLAALKEKGVNFAFVTLHVGAGTFQPVRVDNIDDHHMHSEYVEVPEEVVTAINETKANGGRIVAVGTTSVRSLESAAQDAVKNGTELKPFFGDTEIFIFPGYQFQLVDVLITNFHLPESTLIMLVSAFAGYEHTMNAYKDAVANQFRFFSYGDSMFVTRKTL
;
A
#
# COMPACT_ATOMS: atom_id res chain seq x y z
N ASP A 1 19.90 -2.31 -7.65
CA ASP A 1 21.19 -1.60 -7.77
C ASP A 1 21.01 -0.41 -6.84
N GLU A 2 21.34 -0.59 -5.56
CA GLU A 2 20.69 0.14 -4.46
C GLU A 2 20.85 1.67 -4.54
N ASP A 3 21.91 2.16 -5.17
CA ASP A 3 22.18 3.58 -5.27
C ASP A 3 21.36 4.26 -6.39
N ALA A 4 21.13 3.58 -7.52
CA ALA A 4 20.22 4.06 -8.55
C ALA A 4 18.75 4.02 -8.07
N ASP A 5 18.40 3.01 -7.26
CA ASP A 5 17.10 2.90 -6.63
C ASP A 5 16.87 4.04 -5.61
N LYS A 6 17.88 4.38 -4.83
CA LYS A 6 17.86 5.54 -3.92
C LYS A 6 17.71 6.85 -4.67
N GLU A 7 18.45 7.08 -5.75
CA GLU A 7 18.39 8.33 -6.52
C GLU A 7 17.01 8.53 -7.19
N ARG A 8 16.45 7.46 -7.79
CA ARG A 8 15.11 7.47 -8.37
C ARG A 8 14.02 7.66 -7.30
N TYR A 9 14.21 7.09 -6.11
CA TYR A 9 13.30 7.31 -4.99
C TYR A 9 13.39 8.74 -4.43
N GLN A 10 14.61 9.28 -4.27
CA GLN A 10 14.87 10.62 -3.78
C GLN A 10 14.21 11.68 -4.67
N THR A 11 14.28 11.48 -5.99
CA THR A 11 13.75 12.38 -7.01
C THR A 11 12.23 12.30 -7.12
N VAL A 12 11.62 11.12 -6.96
CA VAL A 12 10.18 10.92 -7.14
C VAL A 12 9.36 11.09 -5.85
N TYR A 13 9.86 10.64 -4.70
CA TYR A 13 9.06 10.48 -3.47
C TYR A 13 9.60 11.25 -2.24
N ASN A 14 10.65 12.06 -2.40
CA ASN A 14 11.18 13.00 -1.39
C ASN A 14 11.46 12.33 -0.02
N ALA A 15 12.48 11.47 0.02
CA ALA A 15 12.81 10.62 1.16
C ALA A 15 13.03 11.37 2.48
N LYS A 16 12.30 10.97 3.54
CA LYS A 16 12.71 11.21 4.94
C LYS A 16 13.66 10.08 5.38
N PRO A 17 14.78 10.38 6.09
CA PRO A 17 15.66 9.36 6.65
C PRO A 17 14.89 8.47 7.65
N GLY A 18 14.99 7.14 7.54
CA GLY A 18 14.48 6.21 8.56
C GLY A 18 13.72 4.97 8.04
N ALA A 19 13.29 4.94 6.79
CA ALA A 19 12.62 3.75 6.23
C ALA A 19 13.62 2.61 5.97
N VAL A 20 13.40 1.45 6.59
CA VAL A 20 14.27 0.26 6.46
C VAL A 20 14.09 -0.44 5.10
N ALA A 21 12.98 -0.20 4.40
CA ALA A 21 12.69 -0.81 3.10
C ALA A 21 12.35 0.24 2.04
N ALA A 22 12.97 0.11 0.86
CA ALA A 22 12.61 0.90 -0.31
C ALA A 22 11.19 0.55 -0.78
N PRO A 23 10.31 1.52 -1.05
CA PRO A 23 8.96 1.28 -1.53
C PRO A 23 8.99 0.90 -3.02
N THR A 24 9.30 -0.37 -3.24
CA THR A 24 9.65 -0.90 -4.56
C THR A 24 8.50 -0.89 -5.58
N ALA A 25 7.25 -0.88 -5.13
CA ALA A 25 6.10 -0.66 -6.02
C ALA A 25 6.13 0.73 -6.69
N GLY A 26 6.67 1.74 -6.00
CA GLY A 26 6.81 3.09 -6.52
C GLY A 26 7.92 3.21 -7.58
N LEU A 27 8.87 2.27 -7.64
CA LEU A 27 9.99 2.30 -8.60
C LEU A 27 9.56 2.01 -10.04
N HIS A 28 8.33 1.50 -10.24
CA HIS A 28 7.72 1.34 -11.56
C HIS A 28 7.32 2.68 -12.21
N PHE A 29 7.36 3.77 -11.46
CA PHE A 29 7.04 5.12 -11.96
C PHE A 29 8.33 5.85 -12.33
N ASP A 30 8.52 6.12 -13.62
CA ASP A 30 9.52 7.09 -14.09
C ASP A 30 8.91 8.49 -14.25
N ASP A 31 9.78 9.48 -14.42
CA ASP A 31 9.39 10.88 -14.63
C ASP A 31 8.46 11.05 -15.84
N ALA A 32 8.64 10.26 -16.90
CA ALA A 32 7.80 10.31 -18.09
C ALA A 32 6.37 9.86 -17.79
N LEU A 33 6.19 8.75 -17.06
CA LEU A 33 4.89 8.26 -16.63
C LEU A 33 4.22 9.24 -15.66
N LEU A 34 4.97 9.77 -14.69
CA LEU A 34 4.45 10.75 -13.73
C LEU A 34 4.00 12.04 -14.42
N ALA A 35 4.78 12.54 -15.39
CA ALA A 35 4.40 13.68 -16.19
C ALA A 35 3.12 13.42 -17.00
N ALA A 36 3.01 12.24 -17.64
CA ALA A 36 1.82 11.86 -18.39
C ALA A 36 0.57 11.71 -17.52
N LEU A 37 0.73 11.20 -16.28
CA LEU A 37 -0.36 11.13 -15.30
C LEU A 37 -0.80 12.54 -14.86
N LYS A 38 0.15 13.43 -14.60
CA LYS A 38 -0.13 14.83 -14.25
C LYS A 38 -0.84 15.58 -15.36
N GLU A 39 -0.43 15.39 -16.62
CA GLU A 39 -1.10 15.97 -17.80
C GLU A 39 -2.56 15.49 -17.93
N LYS A 40 -2.83 14.25 -17.51
CA LYS A 40 -4.19 13.69 -17.42
C LYS A 40 -5.00 14.18 -16.22
N GLY A 41 -4.44 15.07 -15.39
CA GLY A 41 -5.10 15.61 -14.20
C GLY A 41 -5.07 14.69 -12.97
N VAL A 42 -4.15 13.72 -12.91
CA VAL A 42 -3.98 12.88 -11.72
C VAL A 42 -3.25 13.67 -10.64
N ASN A 43 -3.85 13.71 -9.44
CA ASN A 43 -3.25 14.31 -8.25
C ASN A 43 -2.33 13.30 -7.55
N PHE A 44 -1.29 13.79 -6.88
CA PHE A 44 -0.34 13.00 -6.12
C PHE A 44 -0.29 13.48 -4.67
N ALA A 45 -0.22 12.55 -3.73
CA ALA A 45 -0.09 12.81 -2.31
C ALA A 45 0.81 11.73 -1.69
N PHE A 46 1.59 12.11 -0.68
CA PHE A 46 2.65 11.26 -0.14
C PHE A 46 2.41 10.98 1.34
N VAL A 47 2.45 9.70 1.71
CA VAL A 47 2.38 9.23 3.09
C VAL A 47 3.70 8.59 3.49
N THR A 48 3.98 8.53 4.79
CA THR A 48 5.16 7.83 5.32
C THR A 48 4.72 6.68 6.22
N LEU A 49 5.41 5.55 6.10
CA LEU A 49 5.37 4.47 7.10
C LEU A 49 6.82 4.10 7.39
N HIS A 50 7.21 4.21 8.64
CA HIS A 50 8.53 3.80 9.11
C HIS A 50 8.50 2.31 9.36
N VAL A 51 8.75 1.56 8.28
CA VAL A 51 8.69 0.10 8.29
C VAL A 51 9.84 -0.45 9.14
N GLY A 52 9.51 -1.24 10.15
CA GLY A 52 10.48 -1.97 10.97
C GLY A 52 10.83 -3.33 10.38
N ALA A 53 11.84 -4.01 10.92
CA ALA A 53 12.22 -5.36 10.48
C ALA A 53 11.09 -6.39 10.64
N GLY A 54 10.09 -6.11 11.48
CA GLY A 54 8.96 -6.97 11.79
C GLY A 54 7.99 -7.22 10.63
N THR A 55 7.77 -6.24 9.75
CA THR A 55 6.75 -6.34 8.66
C THR A 55 7.02 -7.45 7.64
N PHE A 56 8.30 -7.81 7.46
CA PHE A 56 8.71 -8.85 6.51
C PHE A 56 8.86 -10.23 7.16
N GLN A 57 8.57 -10.36 8.46
CA GLN A 57 8.65 -11.65 9.11
C GLN A 57 7.53 -12.58 8.61
N PRO A 58 7.83 -13.86 8.32
CA PRO A 58 6.81 -14.84 7.96
C PRO A 58 5.77 -14.97 9.08
N VAL A 59 4.52 -15.19 8.71
CA VAL A 59 3.48 -15.55 9.67
C VAL A 59 3.79 -16.96 10.20
N ARG A 60 3.99 -17.10 11.51
CA ARG A 60 4.37 -18.37 12.17
C ARG A 60 3.39 -18.76 13.29
N VAL A 61 2.10 -18.52 13.06
CA VAL A 61 1.03 -18.86 14.00
C VAL A 61 0.07 -19.86 13.35
N ASP A 62 -0.50 -20.76 14.16
CA ASP A 62 -1.45 -21.78 13.69
C ASP A 62 -2.83 -21.17 13.40
N ASN A 63 -3.26 -20.19 14.19
CA ASN A 63 -4.42 -19.37 13.92
C ASN A 63 -3.99 -17.95 13.54
N ILE A 64 -4.54 -17.44 12.44
CA ILE A 64 -4.17 -16.13 11.91
C ILE A 64 -4.57 -14.97 12.83
N ASP A 65 -5.62 -15.15 13.61
CA ASP A 65 -6.09 -14.18 14.60
C ASP A 65 -5.07 -13.96 15.73
N ASP A 66 -4.14 -14.91 15.93
CA ASP A 66 -3.08 -14.83 16.94
C ASP A 66 -1.83 -14.09 16.41
N HIS A 67 -1.82 -13.66 15.14
CA HIS A 67 -0.69 -12.93 14.57
C HIS A 67 -0.68 -11.47 15.03
N HIS A 68 0.36 -11.09 15.76
CA HIS A 68 0.60 -9.70 16.15
C HIS A 68 1.59 -9.05 15.19
N MET A 69 1.14 -7.97 14.54
CA MET A 69 2.03 -7.09 13.78
C MET A 69 2.90 -6.28 14.74
N HIS A 70 4.14 -6.04 14.34
CA HIS A 70 4.99 -5.08 15.04
C HIS A 70 4.47 -3.67 14.81
N SER A 71 4.52 -2.85 15.85
CA SER A 71 4.17 -1.43 15.77
C SER A 71 5.10 -0.67 14.83
N GLU A 72 4.52 0.14 13.93
CA GLU A 72 5.22 0.98 12.98
C GLU A 72 4.66 2.39 12.99
N TYR A 73 5.54 3.39 12.87
CA TYR A 73 5.11 4.78 12.90
C TYR A 73 4.60 5.24 11.53
N VAL A 74 3.41 5.82 11.50
CA VAL A 74 2.73 6.32 10.29
C VAL A 74 2.71 7.85 10.31
N GLU A 75 2.84 8.45 9.13
CA GLU A 75 2.54 9.86 8.89
C GLU A 75 1.59 10.00 7.70
N VAL A 76 0.36 10.46 7.99
CA VAL A 76 -0.63 10.91 7.01
C VAL A 76 -0.91 12.39 7.29
N PRO A 77 -0.22 13.31 6.62
CA PRO A 77 -0.32 14.74 6.89
C PRO A 77 -1.62 15.37 6.34
N GLU A 78 -1.89 16.60 6.73
CA GLU A 78 -3.12 17.35 6.40
C GLU A 78 -3.35 17.49 4.89
N GLU A 79 -2.29 17.69 4.11
CA GLU A 79 -2.37 17.78 2.65
C GLU A 79 -2.88 16.47 2.02
N VAL A 80 -2.55 15.31 2.59
CA VAL A 80 -3.05 14.01 2.12
C VAL A 80 -4.53 13.86 2.43
N VAL A 81 -4.94 14.23 3.66
CA VAL A 81 -6.35 14.18 4.09
C VAL A 81 -7.20 15.10 3.24
N THR A 82 -6.71 16.31 2.96
CA THR A 82 -7.37 17.28 2.08
C THR A 82 -7.54 16.70 0.67
N ALA A 83 -6.47 16.17 0.07
CA ALA A 83 -6.51 15.56 -1.25
C ALA A 83 -7.48 14.36 -1.34
N ILE A 84 -7.55 13.54 -0.29
CA ILE A 84 -8.50 12.42 -0.17
C ILE A 84 -9.93 12.93 -0.17
N ASN A 85 -10.23 13.92 0.68
CA ASN A 85 -11.57 14.48 0.81
C ASN A 85 -12.04 15.15 -0.49
N GLU A 86 -11.17 15.92 -1.14
CA GLU A 86 -11.44 16.52 -2.46
C GLU A 86 -11.67 15.44 -3.54
N THR A 87 -10.83 14.40 -3.56
CA THR A 87 -10.98 13.29 -4.51
C THR A 87 -12.32 12.59 -4.33
N LYS A 88 -12.73 12.30 -3.08
CA LYS A 88 -14.02 11.68 -2.77
C LYS A 88 -15.19 12.60 -3.13
N ALA A 89 -15.12 13.90 -2.81
CA ALA A 89 -16.14 14.88 -3.15
C ALA A 89 -16.36 15.00 -4.66
N ASN A 90 -15.30 14.81 -5.45
CA ASN A 90 -15.33 14.82 -6.91
C ASN A 90 -15.70 13.45 -7.54
N GLY A 91 -16.01 12.42 -6.73
CA GLY A 91 -16.30 11.07 -7.22
C GLY A 91 -15.08 10.36 -7.85
N GLY A 92 -13.88 10.81 -7.52
CA GLY A 92 -12.62 10.21 -7.96
C GLY A 92 -12.29 8.92 -7.22
N ARG A 93 -11.14 8.33 -7.58
CA ARG A 93 -10.62 7.10 -6.96
C ARG A 93 -9.31 7.37 -6.25
N ILE A 94 -9.13 6.72 -5.11
CA ILE A 94 -7.89 6.73 -4.33
C ILE A 94 -7.06 5.51 -4.75
N VAL A 95 -5.92 5.77 -5.38
CA VAL A 95 -4.98 4.75 -5.85
C VAL A 95 -3.79 4.70 -4.91
N ALA A 96 -3.65 3.62 -4.15
CA ALA A 96 -2.48 3.40 -3.31
C ALA A 96 -1.36 2.71 -4.11
N VAL A 97 -0.15 3.27 -4.04
CA VAL A 97 1.05 2.69 -4.66
C VAL A 97 1.88 2.01 -3.57
N GLY A 98 1.72 0.69 -3.47
CA GLY A 98 2.35 -0.16 -2.47
C GLY A 98 1.46 -0.44 -1.26
N THR A 99 1.66 -1.62 -0.68
CA THR A 99 0.95 -2.09 0.53
C THR A 99 1.22 -1.21 1.76
N THR A 100 2.40 -0.61 1.83
CA THR A 100 2.78 0.40 2.83
C THR A 100 1.81 1.59 2.83
N SER A 101 1.51 2.15 1.66
CA SER A 101 0.56 3.27 1.53
C SER A 101 -0.86 2.84 1.90
N VAL A 102 -1.26 1.60 1.57
CA VAL A 102 -2.55 1.05 2.02
C VAL A 102 -2.62 1.03 3.54
N ARG A 103 -1.60 0.48 4.21
CA ARG A 103 -1.58 0.39 5.67
C ARG A 103 -1.59 1.77 6.32
N SER A 104 -0.86 2.76 5.80
CA SER A 104 -0.89 4.14 6.30
C SER A 104 -2.29 4.74 6.22
N LEU A 105 -2.93 4.67 5.04
CA LEU A 105 -4.25 5.25 4.81
C LEU A 105 -5.34 4.56 5.63
N GLU A 106 -5.34 3.23 5.63
CA GLU A 106 -6.34 2.45 6.36
C GLU A 106 -6.14 2.54 7.89
N SER A 107 -4.92 2.81 8.39
CA SER A 107 -4.70 3.13 9.82
C SER A 107 -5.37 4.44 10.22
N ALA A 108 -5.17 5.51 9.41
CA ALA A 108 -5.82 6.79 9.65
C ALA A 108 -7.36 6.67 9.57
N ALA A 109 -7.86 5.85 8.64
CA ALA A 109 -9.29 5.59 8.52
C ALA A 109 -9.85 4.81 9.70
N GLN A 110 -9.13 3.80 10.20
CA GLN A 110 -9.52 3.04 11.38
C GLN A 110 -9.59 3.93 12.62
N ASP A 111 -8.63 4.83 12.80
CA ASP A 111 -8.65 5.78 13.91
C ASP A 111 -9.91 6.66 13.85
N ALA A 112 -10.22 7.22 12.68
CA ALA A 112 -11.43 8.00 12.46
C ALA A 112 -12.71 7.21 12.76
N VAL A 113 -12.82 5.98 12.25
CA VAL A 113 -13.98 5.09 12.50
C VAL A 113 -14.11 4.77 13.99
N LYS A 114 -13.01 4.41 14.66
CA LYS A 114 -12.98 4.07 16.09
C LYS A 114 -13.42 5.24 16.97
N ASN A 115 -12.98 6.45 16.60
CA ASN A 115 -13.30 7.67 17.35
C ASN A 115 -14.62 8.32 16.90
N GLY A 116 -15.28 7.78 15.87
CA GLY A 116 -16.51 8.34 15.32
C GLY A 116 -16.32 9.75 14.72
N THR A 117 -15.14 10.04 14.19
CA THR A 117 -14.80 11.34 13.60
C THR A 117 -14.67 11.25 12.08
N GLU A 118 -14.62 12.41 11.42
CA GLU A 118 -14.10 12.49 10.06
C GLU A 118 -12.61 12.11 10.00
N LEU A 119 -12.11 11.87 8.78
CA LEU A 119 -10.70 11.62 8.54
C LEU A 119 -9.88 12.85 8.93
N LYS A 120 -8.85 12.64 9.76
CA LYS A 120 -7.95 13.69 10.26
C LYS A 120 -6.50 13.33 9.97
N PRO A 121 -5.57 14.30 10.02
CA PRO A 121 -4.15 14.01 9.95
C PRO A 121 -3.78 12.98 11.01
N PHE A 122 -2.99 11.97 10.64
CA PHE A 122 -2.65 10.85 11.51
C PHE A 122 -1.13 10.72 11.63
N PHE A 123 -0.66 10.85 12.86
CA PHE A 123 0.75 10.71 13.23
C PHE A 123 0.81 9.82 14.46
N GLY A 124 1.24 8.58 14.27
CA GLY A 124 1.17 7.62 15.35
C GLY A 124 1.52 6.21 14.93
N ASP A 125 1.57 5.35 15.94
CA ASP A 125 1.86 3.95 15.78
C ASP A 125 0.68 3.19 15.19
N THR A 126 0.98 2.23 14.30
CA THR A 126 0.02 1.28 13.77
C THR A 126 0.52 -0.13 13.92
N GLU A 127 -0.38 -1.01 14.36
CA GLU A 127 -0.21 -2.46 14.34
C GLU A 127 -1.22 -3.07 13.35
N ILE A 128 -1.69 -2.27 12.37
CA ILE A 128 -2.74 -2.71 11.44
C ILE A 128 -2.31 -3.98 10.71
N PHE A 129 -3.15 -5.02 10.86
CA PHE A 129 -3.03 -6.26 10.13
C PHE A 129 -4.21 -6.43 9.19
N ILE A 130 -3.94 -6.40 7.88
CA ILE A 130 -4.97 -6.47 6.84
C ILE A 130 -4.96 -7.86 6.23
N PHE A 131 -6.03 -8.60 6.45
CA PHE A 131 -6.23 -9.97 5.97
C PHE A 131 -7.69 -10.20 5.54
N PRO A 132 -8.02 -11.31 4.85
CA PRO A 132 -9.38 -11.53 4.33
C PRO A 132 -10.47 -11.34 5.38
N GLY A 133 -11.49 -10.52 5.05
CA GLY A 133 -12.52 -10.07 5.99
C GLY A 133 -12.42 -8.58 6.35
N TYR A 134 -11.24 -7.97 6.11
CA TYR A 134 -11.03 -6.54 6.32
C TYR A 134 -11.93 -5.66 5.45
N GLN A 135 -12.51 -4.60 6.05
CA GLN A 135 -13.36 -3.64 5.36
C GLN A 135 -12.57 -2.36 5.06
N PHE A 136 -12.08 -2.23 3.83
CA PHE A 136 -11.37 -1.03 3.39
C PHE A 136 -12.27 0.22 3.43
N GLN A 137 -11.71 1.36 3.80
CA GLN A 137 -12.45 2.61 3.98
C GLN A 137 -12.05 3.67 2.95
N LEU A 138 -10.79 3.65 2.49
CA LEU A 138 -10.24 4.70 1.64
C LEU A 138 -9.80 4.17 0.28
N VAL A 139 -9.08 3.05 0.23
CA VAL A 139 -8.38 2.64 -1.00
C VAL A 139 -9.33 1.95 -1.98
N ASP A 140 -9.34 2.44 -3.23
CA ASP A 140 -10.15 1.89 -4.33
C ASP A 140 -9.33 1.01 -5.28
N VAL A 141 -8.06 1.36 -5.46
CA VAL A 141 -7.11 0.65 -6.32
C VAL A 141 -5.77 0.50 -5.60
N LEU A 142 -5.16 -0.67 -5.73
CA LEU A 142 -3.81 -0.96 -5.25
C LEU A 142 -2.89 -1.27 -6.43
N ILE A 143 -1.78 -0.53 -6.53
CA ILE A 143 -0.64 -0.88 -7.38
C ILE A 143 0.44 -1.49 -6.50
N THR A 144 0.84 -2.73 -6.74
CA THR A 144 1.81 -3.43 -5.89
C THR A 144 2.61 -4.47 -6.67
N ASN A 145 3.71 -4.97 -6.12
CA ASN A 145 4.47 -6.09 -6.69
C ASN A 145 3.75 -7.43 -6.45
N PHE A 146 4.22 -8.49 -7.11
CA PHE A 146 3.89 -9.86 -6.71
C PHE A 146 4.65 -10.26 -5.43
N HIS A 147 3.93 -10.76 -4.43
CA HIS A 147 4.44 -11.07 -3.11
C HIS A 147 4.71 -12.58 -2.92
N LEU A 148 5.44 -12.92 -1.86
CA LEU A 148 5.69 -14.32 -1.53
C LEU A 148 4.41 -15.05 -1.07
N PRO A 149 4.29 -16.36 -1.37
CA PRO A 149 3.38 -17.23 -0.63
C PRO A 149 3.59 -17.11 0.88
N GLU A 150 2.51 -17.25 1.66
CA GLU A 150 2.56 -17.23 3.13
C GLU A 150 3.08 -15.90 3.74
N SER A 151 3.07 -14.81 2.98
CA SER A 151 3.41 -13.48 3.48
C SER A 151 2.18 -12.67 3.93
N THR A 152 2.34 -11.80 4.93
CA THR A 152 1.30 -10.84 5.32
C THR A 152 0.86 -9.94 4.15
N LEU A 153 1.74 -9.68 3.19
CA LEU A 153 1.45 -8.87 2.01
C LEU A 153 0.50 -9.54 1.03
N ILE A 154 0.66 -10.84 0.74
CA ILE A 154 -0.31 -11.55 -0.11
C ILE A 154 -1.68 -11.68 0.57
N MET A 155 -1.72 -11.70 1.91
CA MET A 155 -2.97 -11.67 2.68
C MET A 155 -3.69 -10.33 2.53
N LEU A 156 -2.98 -9.21 2.57
CA LEU A 156 -3.54 -7.88 2.28
C LEU A 156 -4.10 -7.82 0.87
N VAL A 157 -3.35 -8.28 -0.14
CA VAL A 157 -3.86 -8.32 -1.52
C VAL A 157 -5.09 -9.23 -1.64
N SER A 158 -5.11 -10.35 -0.93
CA SER A 158 -6.27 -11.26 -0.87
C SER A 158 -7.47 -10.65 -0.16
N ALA A 159 -7.26 -9.82 0.86
CA ALA A 159 -8.32 -9.04 1.48
C ALA A 159 -8.93 -8.03 0.51
N PHE A 160 -8.08 -7.41 -0.31
CA PHE A 160 -8.46 -6.35 -1.24
C PHE A 160 -9.19 -6.86 -2.49
N ALA A 161 -8.67 -7.91 -3.13
CA ALA A 161 -9.22 -8.46 -4.36
C ALA A 161 -10.10 -9.71 -4.16
N GLY A 162 -10.08 -10.30 -2.97
CA GLY A 162 -10.67 -11.60 -2.69
C GLY A 162 -9.72 -12.76 -2.98
N TYR A 163 -9.74 -13.78 -2.12
CA TYR A 163 -8.80 -14.90 -2.16
C TYR A 163 -8.74 -15.61 -3.52
N GLU A 164 -9.88 -16.00 -4.09
CA GLU A 164 -9.92 -16.72 -5.37
C GLU A 164 -9.33 -15.90 -6.52
N HIS A 165 -9.65 -14.61 -6.60
CA HIS A 165 -9.12 -13.73 -7.65
C HIS A 165 -7.60 -13.56 -7.50
N THR A 166 -7.11 -13.37 -6.28
CA THR A 166 -5.67 -13.27 -6.01
C THR A 166 -4.95 -14.57 -6.38
N MET A 167 -5.44 -15.73 -5.94
CA MET A 167 -4.80 -17.01 -6.24
C MET A 167 -4.80 -17.33 -7.74
N ASN A 168 -5.88 -17.00 -8.46
CA ASN A 168 -5.93 -17.19 -9.91
C ASN A 168 -4.95 -16.26 -10.63
N ALA A 169 -4.88 -14.97 -10.26
CA ALA A 169 -3.92 -14.04 -10.83
C ALA A 169 -2.46 -14.49 -10.60
N TYR A 170 -2.15 -15.06 -9.43
CA TYR A 170 -0.81 -15.58 -9.13
C TYR A 170 -0.49 -16.84 -9.95
N LYS A 171 -1.44 -17.75 -10.12
CA LYS A 171 -1.26 -18.92 -11.01
C LYS A 171 -0.99 -18.49 -12.44
N ASP A 172 -1.75 -17.53 -12.95
CA ASP A 172 -1.57 -16.99 -14.30
C ASP A 172 -0.23 -16.28 -14.45
N ALA A 173 0.19 -15.50 -13.45
CA ALA A 173 1.50 -14.84 -13.44
C ALA A 173 2.65 -15.85 -13.48
N VAL A 174 2.57 -16.95 -12.72
CA VAL A 174 3.56 -18.05 -12.78
C VAL A 174 3.55 -18.72 -14.15
N ALA A 175 2.37 -19.04 -14.69
CA ALA A 175 2.24 -19.67 -16.01
C ALA A 175 2.81 -18.80 -17.14
N ASN A 176 2.72 -17.47 -17.01
CA ASN A 176 3.23 -16.50 -17.97
C ASN A 176 4.63 -15.97 -17.61
N GLN A 177 5.33 -16.60 -16.66
CA GLN A 177 6.71 -16.26 -16.29
C GLN A 177 6.93 -14.81 -15.85
N PHE A 178 5.94 -14.21 -15.18
CA PHE A 178 6.10 -12.91 -14.53
C PHE A 178 7.23 -12.99 -13.50
N ARG A 179 7.93 -11.87 -13.34
CA ARG A 179 8.98 -11.71 -12.33
C ARG A 179 8.33 -11.30 -11.02
N PHE A 180 8.68 -11.96 -9.93
CA PHE A 180 8.09 -11.70 -8.61
C PHE A 180 8.99 -10.82 -7.76
N PHE A 181 8.54 -10.46 -6.56
CA PHE A 181 9.31 -9.72 -5.54
C PHE A 181 9.54 -8.24 -5.86
N SER A 182 10.41 -7.61 -5.07
CA SER A 182 10.68 -6.18 -5.05
C SER A 182 11.05 -5.60 -6.43
N TYR A 183 11.84 -6.32 -7.23
CA TYR A 183 12.28 -5.87 -8.56
C TYR A 183 11.58 -6.60 -9.71
N GLY A 184 10.52 -7.34 -9.38
CA GLY A 184 9.69 -8.04 -10.35
C GLY A 184 8.71 -7.11 -11.06
N ASP A 185 7.68 -7.71 -11.67
CA ASP A 185 6.59 -7.00 -12.31
C ASP A 185 5.57 -6.49 -11.26
N SER A 186 4.65 -5.64 -11.72
CA SER A 186 3.61 -5.02 -10.90
C SER A 186 2.20 -5.51 -11.24
N MET A 187 1.30 -5.32 -10.30
CA MET A 187 -0.12 -5.62 -10.37
C MET A 187 -0.90 -4.31 -10.23
N PHE A 188 -1.93 -4.13 -11.06
CA PHE A 188 -2.99 -3.14 -10.85
C PHE A 188 -4.23 -3.88 -10.36
N VAL A 189 -4.65 -3.61 -9.13
CA VAL A 189 -5.69 -4.36 -8.45
C VAL A 189 -6.84 -3.43 -8.10
N THR A 190 -8.06 -3.78 -8.48
CA THR A 190 -9.27 -3.06 -8.07
C THR A 190 -9.90 -3.76 -6.87
N ARG A 191 -10.38 -2.97 -5.91
CA ARG A 191 -11.09 -3.51 -4.75
C ARG A 191 -12.29 -4.36 -5.18
N LYS A 192 -12.44 -5.55 -4.60
CA LYS A 192 -13.67 -6.34 -4.75
C LYS A 192 -14.77 -5.69 -3.93
N THR A 193 -15.72 -5.04 -4.59
CA THR A 193 -16.98 -4.65 -3.95
C THR A 193 -17.89 -5.87 -3.83
N LEU A 194 -18.54 -6.01 -2.68
CA LEU A 194 -19.50 -7.09 -2.41
C LEU A 194 -20.73 -6.97 -3.33
#